data_AF-A0A7H8KN29-F1
#
_entry.id   AF-A0A7H8KN29-F1
#
_cell.length_a   1.000
_cell.length_b   1.000
_cell.length_c   1.000
_cell.angle_alpha   90.00
_cell.angle_beta   90.00
_cell.angle_gamma   90.00
#
_symmetry.space_group_name_H-M   'P 1'
#
loop_
_entity.id
_entity.type
_entity.pdbx_description
1 polymer ?
#
loop_
_entity_poly.entity_id
_entity_poly.type
_entity_poly.pdbx_seq_one_letter_code
_entity_poly.pdbx_strand_id
1 'polypeptide(L)'
;MSRPSPLSLAGTRARRTALSALVVASSAGLAIAPIAAPGAVAADKKHPITIAVTTDPSLPQPGDGGAAYLAEVKKGVAAAAELWSDESDGNIEFSIETTRWVPGLGTCDGDRGPARERVAKAVGFTGGPRKHLIVAVGNCTGGGNATGSVTGGPDSGGAVYVPGLGSGATYSHELGHNLGFGHAGLLVCPTGTVDGSLGTAWGENGNCKNSEYGDAWDVQGRSRAWMLKPLSSPNRIRLGWFGADRYRVVQGAGADQQVTISARDNESGLVAVQATDPGTGRTFYVELSRPVDRDKGLEDPGGRVVDEEGTKFRRGYGVRILRYIGKGTSTTLVPTAAGRDGVRNEYWSPGEAFQTAGGGLRVEVVGIDGGQATLRISTAGGAGHPSRTPAASAAAPGTPTASAVASPSGIGPGEDASDPADTFIADPATSDDTAAAGQPTAAATGAAASGLAKTGADLSVGVVGIVLVGVGAGVFLVVRNRRPQSRHRR
;
A
#
# COMPACT_ATOMS: atom_id res chain seq x y z
N MET A 1 91.29 2.69 -31.82
CA MET A 1 91.62 3.40 -30.57
C MET A 1 90.53 4.46 -30.36
N SER A 2 89.31 4.10 -30.01
CA SER A 2 88.78 3.62 -28.72
C SER A 2 88.62 4.77 -27.71
N ARG A 3 87.38 5.29 -27.67
CA ARG A 3 86.84 6.29 -26.72
C ARG A 3 86.81 5.73 -25.29
N PRO A 4 86.90 6.59 -24.26
CA PRO A 4 86.36 6.29 -22.93
C PRO A 4 85.02 7.00 -22.70
N SER A 5 84.11 6.27 -22.07
CA SER A 5 82.78 6.66 -21.60
C SER A 5 82.84 7.58 -20.37
N PRO A 6 81.84 8.45 -20.14
CA PRO A 6 81.54 8.96 -18.81
C PRO A 6 80.38 8.21 -18.15
N LEU A 7 80.49 8.16 -16.82
CA LEU A 7 79.65 7.45 -15.88
C LEU A 7 78.19 7.92 -15.83
N SER A 8 77.32 6.95 -15.54
CA SER A 8 75.92 7.08 -15.15
C SER A 8 75.78 7.73 -13.75
N LEU A 9 74.99 8.80 -13.66
CA LEU A 9 74.44 9.33 -12.41
C LEU A 9 72.93 9.08 -12.42
N ALA A 10 72.47 8.32 -11.42
CA ALA A 10 71.09 7.95 -11.22
C ALA A 10 70.21 9.17 -10.94
N GLY A 11 69.22 9.40 -11.82
CA GLY A 11 68.19 10.42 -11.63
C GLY A 11 67.07 9.93 -10.73
N THR A 12 66.90 10.58 -9.59
CA THR A 12 65.76 10.41 -8.68
C THR A 12 64.50 11.00 -9.33
N ARG A 13 63.57 10.16 -9.79
CA ARG A 13 62.24 10.59 -10.24
C ARG A 13 61.37 10.93 -9.03
N ALA A 14 61.06 12.21 -8.85
CA ALA A 14 59.96 12.65 -7.99
C ALA A 14 58.62 12.21 -8.62
N ARG A 15 57.94 11.25 -8.00
CA ARG A 15 56.53 10.93 -8.31
C ARG A 15 55.66 12.02 -7.69
N ARG A 16 54.99 12.82 -8.54
CA ARG A 16 53.83 13.63 -8.13
C ARG A 16 52.67 12.68 -7.86
N THR A 17 52.37 12.44 -6.60
CA THR A 17 51.11 11.83 -6.16
C THR A 17 50.03 12.91 -6.25
N ALA A 18 49.16 12.80 -7.27
CA ALA A 18 47.91 13.56 -7.29
C ALA A 18 46.99 12.96 -6.21
N LEU A 19 46.73 13.73 -5.14
CA LEU A 19 45.63 13.45 -4.23
C LEU A 19 44.32 13.78 -4.96
N SER A 20 43.67 12.77 -5.51
CA SER A 20 42.25 12.85 -5.83
C SER A 20 41.48 12.88 -4.51
N ALA A 21 41.02 14.07 -4.11
CA ALA A 21 40.10 14.21 -3.01
C ALA A 21 38.76 13.56 -3.41
N LEU A 22 38.49 12.38 -2.84
CA LEU A 22 37.20 11.71 -2.93
C LEU A 22 36.21 12.52 -2.09
N VAL A 23 35.45 13.41 -2.73
CA VAL A 23 34.28 14.04 -2.10
C VAL A 23 33.19 12.98 -2.05
N VAL A 24 33.08 12.30 -0.91
CA VAL A 24 31.90 11.49 -0.58
C VAL A 24 30.79 12.47 -0.24
N ALA A 25 29.96 12.80 -1.22
CA ALA A 25 28.67 13.42 -0.96
C ALA A 25 27.80 12.36 -0.28
N SER A 26 27.60 12.49 1.04
CA SER A 26 26.57 11.74 1.77
C SER A 26 25.20 12.29 1.38
N SER A 27 24.67 11.85 0.23
CA SER A 27 23.25 11.93 -0.06
C SER A 27 22.54 10.83 0.72
N ALA A 28 21.92 11.21 1.84
CA ALA A 28 20.92 10.39 2.53
C ALA A 28 19.62 10.34 1.69
N GLY A 29 19.71 9.80 0.48
CA GLY A 29 18.57 9.24 -0.22
C GLY A 29 18.52 7.77 0.15
N LEU A 30 17.56 7.35 0.98
CA LEU A 30 17.23 5.94 1.12
C LEU A 30 16.68 5.45 -0.23
N ALA A 31 17.57 5.06 -1.14
CA ALA A 31 17.21 4.13 -2.18
C ALA A 31 16.88 2.81 -1.46
N ILE A 32 15.61 2.45 -1.39
CA ILE A 32 15.21 1.09 -1.03
C ILE A 32 15.73 0.23 -2.18
N ALA A 33 16.90 -0.38 -2.00
CA ALA A 33 17.48 -1.27 -2.98
C ALA A 33 16.50 -2.45 -3.21
N PRO A 34 16.32 -2.92 -4.45
CA PRO A 34 15.55 -4.13 -4.70
C PRO A 34 16.20 -5.28 -3.95
N ILE A 35 15.41 -6.01 -3.17
CA ILE A 35 15.87 -7.22 -2.48
C ILE A 35 15.96 -8.33 -3.54
N ALA A 36 17.10 -8.48 -4.20
CA ALA A 36 17.46 -9.75 -4.84
C ALA A 36 18.95 -9.83 -5.19
N ALA A 37 19.67 -10.74 -4.52
CA ALA A 37 20.87 -11.37 -5.04
C ALA A 37 20.48 -12.63 -5.85
N PRO A 38 21.08 -12.89 -7.02
CA PRO A 38 20.79 -14.10 -7.79
C PRO A 38 21.45 -15.32 -7.12
N GLY A 39 20.63 -16.22 -6.59
CA GLY A 39 21.08 -17.47 -5.95
C GLY A 39 20.12 -18.07 -4.92
N ALA A 40 19.04 -17.37 -4.55
CA ALA A 40 18.06 -17.91 -3.61
C ALA A 40 17.28 -19.08 -4.25
N VAL A 41 17.28 -20.22 -3.57
CA VAL A 41 16.30 -21.30 -3.77
C VAL A 41 14.93 -20.66 -3.89
N ALA A 42 14.13 -21.03 -4.89
CA ALA A 42 12.77 -20.49 -5.06
C ALA A 42 12.04 -20.62 -3.72
N ALA A 43 11.83 -19.47 -3.05
CA ALA A 43 11.22 -19.45 -1.74
C ALA A 43 9.86 -20.12 -1.82
N ASP A 44 9.50 -20.89 -0.80
CA ASP A 44 8.18 -21.52 -0.74
C ASP A 44 7.12 -20.42 -0.77
N LYS A 45 6.21 -20.52 -1.72
CA LYS A 45 5.20 -19.51 -2.02
C LYS A 45 3.97 -19.66 -1.12
N LYS A 46 3.93 -20.69 -0.26
CA LYS A 46 2.75 -21.01 0.54
C LYS A 46 2.66 -20.19 1.83
N HIS A 47 1.48 -19.64 2.05
CA HIS A 47 1.12 -18.86 3.23
C HIS A 47 -0.07 -19.52 3.93
N PRO A 48 0.17 -20.50 4.82
CA PRO A 48 -0.90 -21.17 5.53
C PRO A 48 -1.65 -20.21 6.47
N ILE A 49 -2.98 -20.21 6.33
CA ILE A 49 -3.93 -19.44 7.13
C ILE A 49 -4.65 -20.36 8.12
N THR A 50 -4.61 -19.96 9.39
CA THR A 50 -5.52 -20.44 10.43
C THR A 50 -6.63 -19.41 10.63
N ILE A 51 -7.87 -19.80 10.38
CA ILE A 51 -9.06 -18.98 10.66
C ILE A 51 -9.63 -19.37 12.02
N ALA A 52 -9.83 -18.39 12.88
CA ALA A 52 -10.53 -18.51 14.14
C ALA A 52 -11.72 -17.55 14.12
N VAL A 53 -12.94 -18.10 14.20
CA VAL A 53 -14.15 -17.29 14.34
C VAL A 53 -14.61 -17.36 15.79
N THR A 54 -14.82 -16.19 16.36
CA THR A 54 -15.23 -15.98 17.75
C THR A 54 -16.42 -15.03 17.78
N THR A 55 -16.85 -14.70 18.99
CA THR A 55 -17.92 -13.75 19.27
C THR A 55 -17.50 -12.86 20.42
N ASP A 56 -18.03 -11.65 20.44
CA ASP A 56 -18.04 -10.81 21.63
C ASP A 56 -19.04 -11.42 22.61
N PRO A 57 -18.62 -11.79 23.84
CA PRO A 57 -19.50 -12.40 24.83
C PRO A 57 -20.57 -11.43 25.37
N SER A 58 -20.42 -10.12 25.17
CA SER A 58 -21.43 -9.12 25.57
C SER A 58 -22.62 -9.02 24.62
N LEU A 59 -22.53 -9.63 23.44
CA LEU A 59 -23.55 -9.58 22.40
C LEU A 59 -24.28 -10.94 22.25
N PRO A 60 -25.48 -10.96 21.64
CA PRO A 60 -26.19 -12.21 21.35
C PRO A 60 -25.32 -13.21 20.60
N GLN A 61 -25.39 -14.47 21.02
CA GLN A 61 -24.63 -15.56 20.44
C GLN A 61 -25.45 -16.24 19.34
N PRO A 62 -24.81 -16.69 18.24
CA PRO A 62 -25.53 -17.39 17.19
C PRO A 62 -25.95 -18.79 17.67
N GLY A 63 -27.17 -19.21 17.31
CA GLY A 63 -27.69 -20.53 17.67
C GLY A 63 -27.18 -21.69 16.82
N ASP A 64 -26.43 -21.42 15.74
CA ASP A 64 -25.98 -22.40 14.74
C ASP A 64 -24.55 -22.93 14.98
N GLY A 65 -23.97 -22.63 16.15
CA GLY A 65 -22.57 -22.96 16.45
C GLY A 65 -21.56 -22.20 15.57
N GLY A 66 -21.94 -21.02 15.05
CA GLY A 66 -21.07 -20.17 14.25
C GLY A 66 -20.88 -20.64 12.81
N ALA A 67 -21.67 -21.62 12.34
CA ALA A 67 -21.54 -22.20 11.01
C ALA A 67 -21.68 -21.14 9.90
N ALA A 68 -22.67 -20.26 9.99
CA ALA A 68 -22.86 -19.17 9.03
C ALA A 68 -21.68 -18.19 9.04
N TYR A 69 -21.15 -17.86 10.22
CA TYR A 69 -20.01 -16.94 10.34
C TYR A 69 -18.73 -17.55 9.74
N LEU A 70 -18.44 -18.82 10.03
CA LEU A 70 -17.32 -19.54 9.43
C LEU A 70 -17.40 -19.56 7.90
N ALA A 71 -18.60 -19.78 7.34
CA ALA A 71 -18.80 -19.80 5.90
C ALA A 71 -18.51 -18.43 5.25
N GLU A 72 -19.01 -17.33 5.83
CA GLU A 72 -18.79 -16.00 5.27
C GLU A 72 -17.32 -15.55 5.41
N VAL A 73 -16.68 -15.83 6.55
CA VAL A 73 -15.26 -15.54 6.75
C VAL A 73 -14.39 -16.30 5.74
N LYS A 74 -14.63 -17.60 5.55
CA LYS A 74 -13.91 -18.41 4.55
C LYS A 74 -14.04 -17.84 3.14
N LYS A 75 -15.24 -17.40 2.77
CA LYS A 75 -15.50 -16.79 1.46
C LYS A 75 -14.72 -15.48 1.29
N GLY A 76 -14.70 -14.61 2.30
CA GLY A 76 -13.89 -13.38 2.28
C GLY A 76 -12.39 -13.65 2.17
N VAL A 77 -11.88 -14.61 2.96
CA VAL A 77 -10.46 -15.00 2.94
C VAL A 77 -10.06 -15.65 1.61
N ALA A 78 -10.93 -16.46 1.01
CA ALA A 78 -10.69 -17.05 -0.30
C ALA A 78 -10.58 -15.98 -1.40
N ALA A 79 -11.41 -14.94 -1.35
CA ALA A 79 -11.32 -13.81 -2.28
C ALA A 79 -10.00 -13.04 -2.12
N ALA A 80 -9.53 -12.87 -0.88
CA ALA A 80 -8.22 -12.27 -0.61
C ALA A 80 -7.07 -13.15 -1.10
N ALA A 81 -7.18 -14.47 -0.96
CA ALA A 81 -6.19 -15.41 -1.49
C ALA A 81 -6.08 -15.33 -3.02
N GLU A 82 -7.22 -15.25 -3.73
CA GLU A 82 -7.24 -15.05 -5.19
C GLU A 82 -6.56 -13.73 -5.58
N LEU A 83 -6.90 -12.63 -4.90
CA LEU A 83 -6.25 -11.35 -5.14
C LEU A 83 -4.74 -11.46 -4.98
N TRP A 84 -4.25 -11.92 -3.83
CA TRP A 84 -2.81 -11.93 -3.56
C TRP A 84 -2.03 -12.89 -4.46
N SER A 85 -2.63 -14.01 -4.87
CA SER A 85 -2.05 -14.89 -5.89
C SER A 85 -1.87 -14.14 -7.21
N ASP A 86 -2.87 -13.41 -7.66
CA ASP A 86 -2.81 -12.69 -8.92
C ASP A 86 -1.88 -11.46 -8.86
N GLU A 87 -1.98 -10.65 -7.81
CA GLU A 87 -1.21 -9.41 -7.63
C GLU A 87 0.30 -9.66 -7.46
N SER A 88 0.65 -10.87 -7.00
CA SER A 88 2.03 -11.29 -6.79
C SER A 88 2.61 -12.11 -7.93
N ASP A 89 1.91 -12.28 -9.05
CA ASP A 89 2.28 -13.20 -10.14
C ASP A 89 2.57 -14.63 -9.61
N GLY A 90 1.75 -15.05 -8.63
CA GLY A 90 1.84 -16.35 -7.94
C GLY A 90 3.05 -16.47 -7.00
N ASN A 91 3.64 -15.38 -6.52
CA ASN A 91 4.68 -15.43 -5.48
C ASN A 91 4.10 -15.60 -4.07
N ILE A 92 2.81 -15.33 -3.88
CA ILE A 92 2.07 -15.49 -2.63
C ILE A 92 0.87 -16.41 -2.88
N GLU A 93 0.82 -17.55 -2.20
CA GLU A 93 -0.28 -18.53 -2.27
C GLU A 93 -0.84 -18.73 -0.86
N PHE A 94 -1.87 -17.96 -0.51
CA PHE A 94 -2.59 -18.17 0.74
C PHE A 94 -3.44 -19.45 0.67
N SER A 95 -3.30 -20.32 1.67
CA SER A 95 -4.10 -21.54 1.80
C SER A 95 -4.81 -21.60 3.15
N ILE A 96 -6.12 -21.85 3.16
CA ILE A 96 -6.86 -22.05 4.42
C ILE A 96 -6.60 -23.49 4.90
N GLU A 97 -5.72 -23.64 5.88
CA GLU A 97 -5.34 -24.96 6.42
C GLU A 97 -6.22 -25.38 7.60
N THR A 98 -6.63 -24.42 8.42
CA THR A 98 -7.40 -24.68 9.63
C THR A 98 -8.49 -23.66 9.80
N THR A 99 -9.66 -24.12 10.26
CA THR A 99 -10.76 -23.24 10.66
C THR A 99 -11.34 -23.72 11.97
N ARG A 100 -11.49 -22.83 12.94
CA ARG A 100 -12.00 -23.13 14.29
C ARG A 100 -13.09 -22.16 14.67
N TRP A 101 -14.12 -22.68 15.33
CA TRP A 101 -15.10 -21.92 16.08
C TRP A 101 -14.70 -21.89 17.55
N VAL A 102 -14.52 -20.69 18.11
CA VAL A 102 -14.07 -20.46 19.49
C VAL A 102 -14.82 -19.25 20.09
N PRO A 103 -16.11 -19.42 20.44
CA PRO A 103 -16.98 -18.30 20.84
C PRO A 103 -16.55 -17.65 22.16
N GLY A 104 -16.94 -16.40 22.36
CA GLY A 104 -16.82 -15.68 23.63
C GLY A 104 -15.42 -15.18 24.00
N LEU A 105 -14.48 -15.17 23.04
CA LEU A 105 -13.10 -14.74 23.28
C LEU A 105 -12.76 -13.40 22.62
N GLY A 106 -13.60 -12.96 21.67
CA GLY A 106 -13.44 -11.72 20.93
C GLY A 106 -14.03 -10.51 21.62
N THR A 107 -13.86 -9.37 20.97
CA THR A 107 -14.46 -8.08 21.33
C THR A 107 -14.71 -7.24 20.08
N CYS A 108 -15.82 -6.50 20.07
CA CYS A 108 -16.15 -5.55 19.00
C CYS A 108 -15.45 -4.19 19.20
N ASP A 109 -15.48 -3.67 20.43
CA ASP A 109 -15.05 -2.31 20.77
C ASP A 109 -13.92 -2.25 21.82
N GLY A 110 -13.50 -3.40 22.35
CA GLY A 110 -12.43 -3.51 23.34
C GLY A 110 -11.02 -3.68 22.75
N ASP A 111 -10.05 -3.87 23.64
CA ASP A 111 -8.65 -4.11 23.24
C ASP A 111 -8.49 -5.44 22.49
N ARG A 112 -8.06 -5.32 21.24
CA ARG A 112 -7.93 -6.41 20.27
C ARG A 112 -6.67 -7.23 20.49
N GLY A 113 -5.62 -6.67 21.08
CA GLY A 113 -4.35 -7.37 21.34
C GLY A 113 -4.57 -8.60 22.24
N PRO A 114 -5.06 -8.41 23.47
CA PRO A 114 -5.38 -9.50 24.39
C PRO A 114 -6.46 -10.45 23.84
N ALA A 115 -7.45 -9.94 23.11
CA ALA A 115 -8.47 -10.80 22.49
C ALA A 115 -7.87 -11.74 21.44
N ARG A 116 -7.00 -11.22 20.58
CA ARG A 116 -6.27 -11.99 19.57
C ARG A 116 -5.38 -13.05 20.21
N GLU A 117 -4.66 -12.72 21.28
CA GLU A 117 -3.81 -13.68 22.03
C GLU A 117 -4.63 -14.82 22.65
N ARG A 118 -5.76 -14.52 23.30
CA ARG A 118 -6.65 -15.54 23.86
C ARG A 118 -7.18 -16.48 22.77
N VAL A 119 -7.59 -15.93 21.64
CA VAL A 119 -8.06 -16.72 20.48
C VAL A 119 -6.92 -17.57 19.91
N ALA A 120 -5.74 -16.99 19.70
CA ALA A 120 -4.56 -17.71 19.19
C ALA A 120 -4.22 -18.92 20.07
N LYS A 121 -4.19 -18.73 21.40
CA LYS A 121 -3.98 -19.82 22.37
C LYS A 121 -5.07 -20.88 22.29
N ALA A 122 -6.33 -20.48 22.19
CA ALA A 122 -7.47 -21.40 22.15
C ALA A 122 -7.45 -22.30 20.89
N VAL A 123 -6.95 -21.80 19.77
CA VAL A 123 -6.84 -22.57 18.51
C VAL A 123 -5.48 -23.25 18.33
N GLY A 124 -4.55 -23.06 19.28
CA GLY A 124 -3.19 -23.60 19.21
C GLY A 124 -2.34 -22.97 18.09
N PHE A 125 -2.64 -21.72 17.70
CA PHE A 125 -1.85 -21.03 16.69
C PHE A 125 -0.50 -20.58 17.30
N THR A 126 0.58 -20.82 16.55
CA THR A 126 1.91 -20.30 16.83
C THR A 126 2.38 -19.53 15.61
N GLY A 127 2.75 -18.26 15.82
CA GLY A 127 3.30 -17.40 14.78
C GLY A 127 4.59 -17.95 14.19
N GLY A 128 5.00 -17.38 13.07
CA GLY A 128 6.24 -17.73 12.40
C GLY A 128 6.21 -17.38 10.92
N PRO A 129 7.32 -17.65 10.20
CA PRO A 129 7.43 -17.29 8.80
C PRO A 129 6.26 -17.80 7.97
N ARG A 130 5.62 -16.89 7.21
CA ARG A 130 4.45 -17.13 6.35
C ARG A 130 3.22 -17.73 7.02
N LYS A 131 3.17 -17.81 8.36
CA LYS A 131 2.00 -18.30 9.08
C LYS A 131 1.08 -17.13 9.40
N HIS A 132 -0.18 -17.27 9.04
CA HIS A 132 -1.17 -16.22 9.22
C HIS A 132 -2.32 -16.67 10.12
N LEU A 133 -2.65 -15.85 11.10
CA LEU A 133 -3.87 -15.99 11.90
C LEU A 133 -4.91 -14.98 11.43
N ILE A 134 -6.15 -15.41 11.27
CA ILE A 134 -7.30 -14.52 11.08
C ILE A 134 -8.25 -14.75 12.24
N VAL A 135 -8.53 -13.70 13.00
CA VAL A 135 -9.55 -13.67 14.05
C VAL A 135 -10.73 -12.83 13.56
N ALA A 136 -11.90 -13.44 13.41
CA ALA A 136 -13.13 -12.74 13.04
C ALA A 136 -14.16 -12.82 14.17
N VAL A 137 -14.77 -11.69 14.54
CA VAL A 137 -15.74 -11.58 15.64
C VAL A 137 -17.15 -11.47 15.06
N GLY A 138 -17.82 -12.60 14.85
CA GLY A 138 -18.96 -12.66 13.92
C GLY A 138 -20.22 -11.91 14.34
N ASN A 139 -20.44 -11.67 15.63
CA ASN A 139 -21.65 -11.03 16.15
C ASN A 139 -21.53 -9.50 16.35
N CYS A 140 -20.47 -8.87 15.87
CA CYS A 140 -20.36 -7.40 15.88
C CYS A 140 -21.28 -6.78 14.82
N THR A 141 -22.36 -6.15 15.26
CA THR A 141 -23.29 -5.40 14.40
C THR A 141 -22.69 -4.05 14.01
N GLY A 142 -22.69 -3.71 12.72
CA GLY A 142 -22.12 -2.45 12.21
C GLY A 142 -20.67 -2.54 11.74
N GLY A 143 -19.99 -3.65 12.06
CA GLY A 143 -18.56 -3.82 11.79
C GLY A 143 -17.70 -2.93 12.69
N GLY A 144 -16.40 -3.14 12.65
CA GLY A 144 -15.41 -2.26 13.27
C GLY A 144 -14.16 -2.18 12.40
N ASN A 145 -13.25 -1.27 12.73
CA ASN A 145 -11.98 -1.15 12.01
C ASN A 145 -11.23 -2.48 12.12
N ALA A 146 -10.89 -3.10 11.01
CA ALA A 146 -10.03 -4.28 11.03
C ALA A 146 -8.58 -3.85 11.30
N THR A 147 -7.74 -4.79 11.72
CA THR A 147 -6.32 -4.54 11.97
C THR A 147 -5.49 -5.74 11.53
N GLY A 148 -4.37 -5.48 10.87
CA GLY A 148 -3.34 -6.44 10.50
C GLY A 148 -2.01 -6.04 11.11
N SER A 149 -1.18 -7.03 11.43
CA SER A 149 0.20 -6.77 11.86
C SER A 149 1.06 -6.37 10.66
N VAL A 150 1.62 -5.16 10.67
CA VAL A 150 2.62 -4.76 9.66
C VAL A 150 3.94 -5.44 9.96
N THR A 151 4.44 -6.23 9.02
CA THR A 151 5.65 -7.05 9.22
C THR A 151 6.80 -6.65 8.29
N GLY A 152 7.95 -7.32 8.41
CA GLY A 152 9.17 -6.98 7.68
C GLY A 152 9.16 -7.27 6.17
N GLY A 153 8.10 -7.91 5.66
CA GLY A 153 8.02 -8.35 4.26
C GLY A 153 7.20 -9.63 4.10
N PRO A 154 7.09 -10.15 2.85
CA PRO A 154 6.15 -11.21 2.50
C PRO A 154 6.35 -12.48 3.35
N ASP A 155 7.58 -12.90 3.63
CA ASP A 155 7.84 -14.14 4.37
C ASP A 155 7.58 -14.07 5.88
N SER A 156 7.18 -12.92 6.43
CA SER A 156 7.15 -12.73 7.89
C SER A 156 6.00 -13.46 8.60
N GLY A 157 4.87 -13.67 7.91
CA GLY A 157 3.62 -14.11 8.56
C GLY A 157 2.88 -12.94 9.20
N GLY A 158 1.95 -13.22 10.12
CA GLY A 158 1.29 -12.19 10.92
C GLY A 158 -0.11 -12.56 11.37
N ALA A 159 -0.86 -11.59 11.89
CA ALA A 159 -2.21 -11.85 12.37
C ALA A 159 -3.15 -10.69 12.07
N VAL A 160 -4.36 -11.04 11.62
CA VAL A 160 -5.47 -10.16 11.30
C VAL A 160 -6.55 -10.31 12.36
N TYR A 161 -7.15 -9.18 12.75
CA TYR A 161 -8.32 -9.13 13.63
C TYR A 161 -9.42 -8.29 12.97
N VAL A 162 -10.61 -8.88 12.81
CA VAL A 162 -11.76 -8.26 12.15
C VAL A 162 -12.97 -8.28 13.09
N PRO A 163 -13.40 -7.12 13.61
CA PRO A 163 -14.70 -7.00 14.26
C PRO A 163 -15.80 -7.13 13.18
N GLY A 164 -16.61 -8.19 13.27
CA GLY A 164 -17.58 -8.58 12.25
C GLY A 164 -17.06 -9.70 11.33
N LEU A 165 -17.75 -9.89 10.21
CA LEU A 165 -17.43 -10.94 9.24
C LEU A 165 -16.40 -10.51 8.19
N GLY A 166 -16.17 -9.21 8.05
CA GLY A 166 -15.29 -8.64 7.02
C GLY A 166 -15.80 -8.87 5.60
N SER A 167 -15.12 -8.24 4.65
CA SER A 167 -15.30 -8.49 3.22
C SER A 167 -14.02 -9.04 2.61
N GLY A 168 -14.08 -9.57 1.38
CA GLY A 168 -12.87 -9.93 0.65
C GLY A 168 -11.88 -8.77 0.54
N ALA A 169 -12.37 -7.54 0.37
CA ALA A 169 -11.54 -6.34 0.34
C ALA A 169 -10.87 -6.06 1.69
N THR A 170 -11.61 -6.21 2.80
CA THR A 170 -11.07 -6.08 4.16
C THR A 170 -9.95 -7.09 4.39
N TYR A 171 -10.21 -8.39 4.16
CA TYR A 171 -9.17 -9.41 4.35
C TYR A 171 -7.97 -9.22 3.42
N SER A 172 -8.20 -8.73 2.20
CA SER A 172 -7.12 -8.39 1.27
C SER A 172 -6.23 -7.30 1.84
N HIS A 173 -6.82 -6.22 2.36
CA HIS A 173 -6.11 -5.11 2.98
C HIS A 173 -5.27 -5.59 4.18
N GLU A 174 -5.91 -6.24 5.15
CA GLU A 174 -5.24 -6.65 6.39
C GLU A 174 -4.17 -7.73 6.17
N LEU A 175 -4.39 -8.67 5.23
CA LEU A 175 -3.36 -9.62 4.85
C LEU A 175 -2.18 -8.93 4.16
N GLY A 176 -2.38 -7.79 3.51
CA GLY A 176 -1.28 -6.99 2.97
C GLY A 176 -0.34 -6.44 4.05
N HIS A 177 -0.86 -6.09 5.23
CA HIS A 177 0.00 -5.74 6.37
C HIS A 177 0.91 -6.89 6.77
N ASN A 178 0.37 -8.12 6.81
CA ASN A 178 1.17 -9.31 7.09
C ASN A 178 2.23 -9.60 6.02
N LEU A 179 2.09 -9.03 4.81
CA LEU A 179 3.09 -9.09 3.74
C LEU A 179 4.08 -7.90 3.78
N GLY A 180 3.96 -7.04 4.79
CA GLY A 180 4.82 -5.88 5.00
C GLY A 180 4.46 -4.68 4.13
N PHE A 181 3.18 -4.51 3.76
CA PHE A 181 2.69 -3.28 3.16
C PHE A 181 2.12 -2.33 4.23
N GLY A 182 2.43 -1.04 4.08
CA GLY A 182 1.78 0.02 4.83
C GLY A 182 0.58 0.58 4.05
N HIS A 183 -0.13 1.54 4.63
CA HIS A 183 -1.29 2.15 3.99
C HIS A 183 -0.92 2.89 2.68
N ALA A 184 -1.87 2.91 1.76
CA ALA A 184 -1.83 3.74 0.57
C ALA A 184 -2.71 4.99 0.78
N GLY A 185 -2.06 6.15 0.87
CA GLY A 185 -2.67 7.43 1.13
C GLY A 185 -2.69 8.38 -0.07
N LEU A 186 -3.09 9.62 0.19
CA LEU A 186 -3.11 10.71 -0.77
C LEU A 186 -2.32 11.90 -0.25
N LEU A 187 -1.48 12.50 -1.10
CA LEU A 187 -0.61 13.60 -0.70
C LEU A 187 -1.38 14.90 -0.78
N VAL A 188 -1.56 15.54 0.37
CA VAL A 188 -2.31 16.79 0.50
C VAL A 188 -1.36 17.91 0.82
N CYS A 189 -0.91 18.63 -0.20
CA CYS A 189 -0.06 19.80 -0.03
C CYS A 189 -0.88 21.10 -0.01
N PRO A 190 -0.33 22.20 0.54
CA PRO A 190 -0.96 23.52 0.46
C PRO A 190 -1.27 23.95 -0.98
N THR A 191 -2.20 24.90 -1.11
CA THR A 191 -2.63 25.43 -2.41
C THR A 191 -1.45 25.87 -3.28
N GLY A 192 -1.48 25.50 -4.56
CA GLY A 192 -0.41 25.79 -5.52
C GLY A 192 0.77 24.82 -5.50
N THR A 193 0.80 23.88 -4.56
CA THR A 193 1.85 22.85 -4.45
C THR A 193 1.29 21.46 -4.78
N VAL A 194 2.05 20.67 -5.55
CA VAL A 194 1.70 19.30 -5.96
C VAL A 194 2.54 18.24 -5.26
N ASP A 195 3.79 18.57 -4.93
CA ASP A 195 4.73 17.71 -4.19
C ASP A 195 5.43 18.54 -3.11
N GLY A 196 5.85 17.88 -2.04
CA GLY A 196 6.50 18.49 -0.91
C GLY A 196 6.72 17.46 0.20
N SER A 197 7.48 17.85 1.22
CA SER A 197 7.72 16.97 2.35
C SER A 197 6.52 16.94 3.29
N LEU A 198 6.28 15.79 3.92
CA LEU A 198 5.27 15.64 4.96
C LEU A 198 5.69 16.32 6.26
N GLY A 199 4.76 16.44 7.20
CA GLY A 199 5.03 16.91 8.55
C GLY A 199 5.90 15.96 9.38
N THR A 200 6.29 16.42 10.57
CA THR A 200 7.21 15.73 11.48
C THR A 200 6.70 14.38 12.00
N ALA A 201 5.39 14.17 12.04
CA ALA A 201 4.77 12.87 12.35
C ALA A 201 5.25 11.75 11.41
N TRP A 202 5.66 12.11 10.18
CA TRP A 202 6.20 11.19 9.18
C TRP A 202 7.73 11.20 9.11
N GLY A 203 8.41 11.86 10.06
CA GLY A 203 9.86 12.02 10.07
C GLY A 203 10.39 12.97 9.01
N GLU A 204 9.52 13.80 8.43
CA GLU A 204 9.85 14.81 7.41
C GLU A 204 9.68 16.23 7.99
N ASN A 205 10.12 17.27 7.26
CA ASN A 205 10.01 18.67 7.70
C ASN A 205 9.36 19.54 6.62
N GLY A 206 8.09 19.27 6.35
CA GLY A 206 7.28 20.04 5.41
C GLY A 206 5.86 20.27 5.90
N ASN A 207 5.03 20.78 4.99
CA ASN A 207 3.67 21.22 5.27
C ASN A 207 2.61 20.43 4.47
N CYS A 208 3.03 19.39 3.76
CA CYS A 208 2.09 18.44 3.18
C CYS A 208 1.61 17.47 4.27
N LYS A 209 0.40 16.95 4.07
CA LYS A 209 -0.22 15.92 4.89
C LYS A 209 -0.40 14.64 4.06
N ASN A 210 -0.48 13.52 4.75
CA ASN A 210 -0.92 12.26 4.17
C ASN A 210 -2.37 12.05 4.59
N SER A 211 -3.30 12.09 3.65
CA SER A 211 -4.66 11.61 3.90
C SER A 211 -4.61 10.09 3.86
N GLU A 212 -4.57 9.48 5.04
CA GLU A 212 -4.41 8.04 5.20
C GLU A 212 -5.56 7.31 4.52
N TYR A 213 -5.26 6.18 3.86
CA TYR A 213 -6.22 5.44 3.04
C TYR A 213 -6.82 6.20 1.84
N GLY A 214 -6.35 7.43 1.58
CA GLY A 214 -6.86 8.31 0.52
C GLY A 214 -6.62 7.79 -0.90
N ASP A 215 -5.77 6.77 -1.07
CA ASP A 215 -5.63 6.11 -2.36
C ASP A 215 -6.84 5.20 -2.66
N ALA A 216 -7.78 5.69 -3.46
CA ALA A 216 -8.97 4.96 -3.84
C ALA A 216 -8.72 3.75 -4.76
N TRP A 217 -7.49 3.60 -5.26
CA TRP A 217 -7.12 2.63 -6.30
C TRP A 217 -6.21 1.50 -5.82
N ASP A 218 -5.62 1.62 -4.64
CA ASP A 218 -4.72 0.62 -4.08
C ASP A 218 -5.43 -0.25 -3.04
N VAL A 219 -5.20 -1.57 -3.04
CA VAL A 219 -5.69 -2.49 -1.99
C VAL A 219 -5.39 -2.03 -0.57
N GLN A 220 -4.25 -1.36 -0.35
CA GLN A 220 -3.82 -0.77 0.92
C GLN A 220 -4.41 0.61 1.21
N GLY A 221 -5.24 1.14 0.32
CA GLY A 221 -6.10 2.30 0.63
C GLY A 221 -7.42 1.86 1.24
N ARG A 222 -8.40 2.76 1.37
CA ARG A 222 -9.67 2.47 2.07
C ARG A 222 -10.42 1.28 1.47
N SER A 223 -10.68 0.26 2.27
CA SER A 223 -11.43 -0.93 1.85
C SER A 223 -12.88 -0.60 1.49
N ARG A 224 -13.38 -1.20 0.40
CA ARG A 224 -14.81 -1.16 0.03
C ARG A 224 -15.29 -2.58 -0.23
N ALA A 225 -16.33 -3.01 0.48
CA ALA A 225 -16.76 -4.41 0.47
C ALA A 225 -17.08 -4.97 -0.93
N TRP A 226 -17.46 -4.10 -1.86
CA TRP A 226 -17.83 -4.45 -3.24
C TRP A 226 -16.66 -4.41 -4.24
N MET A 227 -15.44 -4.02 -3.85
CA MET A 227 -14.29 -3.89 -4.78
C MET A 227 -12.98 -4.40 -4.21
N LEU A 228 -12.37 -5.32 -4.96
CA LEU A 228 -11.01 -5.78 -4.79
C LEU A 228 -10.09 -4.93 -5.67
N LYS A 229 -9.48 -3.91 -5.06
CA LYS A 229 -8.52 -3.03 -5.72
C LYS A 229 -7.21 -3.78 -5.98
N PRO A 230 -6.46 -3.45 -7.04
CA PRO A 230 -5.12 -3.99 -7.23
C PRO A 230 -4.11 -3.30 -6.30
N LEU A 231 -2.93 -3.89 -6.18
CA LEU A 231 -1.75 -3.33 -5.54
C LEU A 231 -0.97 -2.44 -6.52
N SER A 232 -0.60 -1.24 -6.11
CA SER A 232 0.14 -0.31 -6.97
C SER A 232 1.55 -0.80 -7.28
N SER A 233 2.04 -0.41 -8.45
CA SER A 233 3.37 -0.73 -8.99
C SER A 233 4.54 -0.49 -8.02
N PRO A 234 4.64 0.60 -7.23
CA PRO A 234 5.73 0.75 -6.26
C PRO A 234 5.92 -0.45 -5.32
N ASN A 235 4.82 -1.06 -4.88
CA ASN A 235 4.86 -2.20 -3.96
C ASN A 235 5.28 -3.49 -4.69
N ARG A 236 4.77 -3.71 -5.91
CA ARG A 236 5.18 -4.85 -6.76
C ARG A 236 6.64 -4.78 -7.17
N ILE A 237 7.16 -3.57 -7.44
CA ILE A 237 8.60 -3.34 -7.74
C ILE A 237 9.45 -3.60 -6.50
N ARG A 238 9.07 -3.05 -5.34
CA ARG A 238 9.84 -3.20 -4.08
C ARG A 238 10.05 -4.67 -3.69
N LEU A 239 9.03 -5.50 -3.89
CA LEU A 239 9.10 -6.93 -3.58
C LEU A 239 9.67 -7.78 -4.72
N GLY A 240 10.08 -7.18 -5.85
CA GLY A 240 10.63 -7.90 -6.99
C GLY A 240 9.61 -8.77 -7.73
N TRP A 241 8.31 -8.54 -7.54
CA TRP A 241 7.26 -9.22 -8.31
C TRP A 241 7.22 -8.73 -9.76
N PHE A 242 7.54 -7.46 -9.96
CA PHE A 242 7.84 -6.94 -11.30
C PHE A 242 9.28 -7.21 -11.68
N GLY A 243 9.46 -8.02 -12.73
CA GLY A 243 10.73 -8.16 -13.43
C GLY A 243 11.20 -6.83 -14.03
N ALA A 244 12.49 -6.72 -14.33
CA ALA A 244 13.10 -5.51 -14.89
C ALA A 244 12.54 -5.10 -16.27
N ASP A 245 11.80 -6.00 -16.94
CA ASP A 245 11.08 -5.77 -18.19
C ASP A 245 9.70 -5.10 -17.98
N ARG A 246 9.16 -5.16 -16.75
CA ARG A 246 7.84 -4.61 -16.40
C ARG A 246 7.87 -3.13 -16.06
N TYR A 247 9.04 -2.58 -15.71
CA TYR A 247 9.17 -1.16 -15.39
C TYR A 247 10.47 -0.55 -15.92
N ARG A 248 10.44 0.76 -16.17
CA ARG A 248 11.61 1.51 -16.64
C ARG A 248 12.17 2.31 -15.47
N VAL A 249 13.49 2.31 -15.30
CA VAL A 249 14.17 3.22 -14.38
C VAL A 249 14.66 4.46 -15.14
N VAL A 250 14.26 5.65 -14.69
CA VAL A 250 14.78 6.94 -15.16
C VAL A 250 15.49 7.62 -14.01
N GLN A 251 16.81 7.74 -14.13
CA GLN A 251 17.68 8.28 -13.08
C GLN A 251 18.86 9.03 -13.70
N GLY A 252 19.54 9.81 -12.87
CA GLY A 252 20.66 10.65 -13.30
C GLY A 252 20.19 12.03 -13.76
N ALA A 253 21.11 12.99 -13.73
CA ALA A 253 20.82 14.37 -14.11
C ALA A 253 20.79 14.53 -15.64
N GLY A 254 19.88 15.36 -16.15
CA GLY A 254 19.78 15.70 -17.58
C GLY A 254 19.19 14.60 -18.46
N ALA A 255 18.58 13.56 -17.89
CA ALA A 255 17.79 12.59 -18.64
C ALA A 255 16.57 13.29 -19.27
N ASP A 256 16.24 12.92 -20.52
CA ASP A 256 15.01 13.29 -21.22
C ASP A 256 14.59 12.07 -22.06
N GLN A 257 13.54 11.38 -21.63
CA GLN A 257 13.12 10.10 -22.20
C GLN A 257 11.62 10.13 -22.51
N GLN A 258 11.25 9.62 -23.68
CA GLN A 258 9.88 9.27 -24.00
C GLN A 258 9.66 7.78 -23.67
N VAL A 259 8.64 7.48 -22.89
CA VAL A 259 8.33 6.13 -22.41
C VAL A 259 6.85 5.85 -22.61
N THR A 260 6.51 4.72 -23.21
CA THR A 260 5.11 4.27 -23.31
C THR A 260 4.90 3.12 -22.33
N ILE A 261 3.94 3.29 -21.42
CA ILE A 261 3.52 2.26 -20.47
C ILE A 261 2.10 1.78 -20.81
N SER A 262 1.85 0.49 -20.62
CA SER A 262 0.51 -0.10 -20.60
C SER A 262 -0.15 0.11 -19.23
N ALA A 263 -1.44 -0.22 -19.13
CA ALA A 263 -2.14 -0.24 -17.86
C ALA A 263 -1.47 -1.19 -16.85
N ARG A 264 -1.55 -0.84 -15.57
CA ARG A 264 -0.84 -1.52 -14.46
C ARG A 264 -1.22 -2.99 -14.27
N ASP A 265 -2.41 -3.36 -14.70
CA ASP A 265 -2.98 -4.71 -14.68
C ASP A 265 -2.60 -5.55 -15.89
N ASN A 266 -1.95 -4.97 -16.90
CA ASN A 266 -1.53 -5.71 -18.08
C ASN A 266 -0.48 -6.76 -17.73
N GLU A 267 -0.71 -8.00 -18.16
CA GLU A 267 0.14 -9.17 -17.81
C GLU A 267 1.57 -9.10 -18.39
N SER A 268 1.80 -8.23 -19.39
CA SER A 268 3.07 -8.15 -20.10
C SER A 268 3.44 -6.73 -20.50
N GLY A 269 4.69 -6.55 -20.91
CA GLY A 269 5.21 -5.26 -21.33
C GLY A 269 5.46 -4.30 -20.17
N LEU A 270 5.83 -3.08 -20.55
CA LEU A 270 6.14 -2.02 -19.60
C LEU A 270 4.84 -1.46 -19.02
N VAL A 271 4.68 -1.52 -17.69
CA VAL A 271 3.46 -1.07 -17.00
C VAL A 271 3.72 0.07 -16.01
N ALA A 272 4.99 0.32 -15.69
CA ALA A 272 5.37 1.37 -14.76
C ALA A 272 6.69 2.07 -15.13
N VAL A 273 6.90 3.25 -14.56
CA VAL A 273 8.20 3.93 -14.54
C VAL A 273 8.59 4.26 -13.10
N GLN A 274 9.84 4.01 -12.74
CA GLN A 274 10.47 4.49 -11.52
C GLN A 274 11.39 5.65 -11.90
N ALA A 275 11.06 6.86 -11.48
CA ALA A 275 11.80 8.08 -11.80
C ALA A 275 12.36 8.73 -10.54
N THR A 276 13.64 9.09 -10.52
CA THR A 276 14.27 9.71 -9.35
C THR A 276 14.59 11.17 -9.62
N ASP A 277 14.16 12.04 -8.72
CA ASP A 277 14.54 13.45 -8.70
C ASP A 277 16.03 13.55 -8.31
N PRO A 278 16.93 14.01 -9.21
CA PRO A 278 18.36 14.10 -8.92
C PRO A 278 18.69 15.19 -7.88
N GLY A 279 17.82 16.17 -7.66
CA GLY A 279 18.05 17.24 -6.68
C GLY A 279 17.76 16.79 -5.25
N THR A 280 16.77 15.92 -5.07
CA THR A 280 16.34 15.46 -3.72
C THR A 280 16.69 14.00 -3.44
N GLY A 281 16.99 13.21 -4.46
CA GLY A 281 17.12 11.75 -4.37
C GLY A 281 15.80 11.01 -4.18
N ARG A 282 14.65 11.72 -4.22
CA ARG A 282 13.33 11.12 -4.02
C ARG A 282 12.88 10.37 -5.27
N THR A 283 12.41 9.14 -5.07
CA THR A 283 11.87 8.30 -6.15
C THR A 283 10.35 8.42 -6.23
N PHE A 284 9.87 8.56 -7.45
CA PHE A 284 8.46 8.57 -7.84
C PHE A 284 8.19 7.39 -8.78
N TYR A 285 6.95 6.93 -8.76
CA TYR A 285 6.48 5.82 -9.56
C TYR A 285 5.31 6.29 -10.41
N VAL A 286 5.33 5.95 -11.69
CA VAL A 286 4.29 6.33 -12.64
C VAL A 286 3.64 5.07 -13.17
N GLU A 287 2.31 5.01 -13.11
CA GLU A 287 1.51 3.91 -13.63
C GLU A 287 0.25 4.43 -14.32
N LEU A 288 -0.43 3.58 -15.08
CA LEU A 288 -1.69 3.91 -15.74
C LEU A 288 -2.85 3.09 -15.14
N SER A 289 -3.87 3.78 -14.63
CA SER A 289 -5.14 3.15 -14.24
C SER A 289 -6.19 3.29 -15.35
N ARG A 290 -7.08 2.29 -15.48
CA ARG A 290 -8.10 2.23 -16.53
C ARG A 290 -9.39 1.58 -16.03
N PRO A 291 -10.56 1.83 -16.64
CA PRO A 291 -11.83 1.22 -16.20
C PRO A 291 -11.98 -0.25 -16.64
N VAL A 292 -10.94 -1.06 -16.46
CA VAL A 292 -10.90 -2.49 -16.81
C VAL A 292 -10.48 -3.31 -15.60
N ASP A 293 -10.76 -4.60 -15.65
CA ASP A 293 -10.38 -5.58 -14.63
C ASP A 293 -10.64 -5.10 -13.19
N ARG A 294 -9.62 -5.08 -12.33
CA ARG A 294 -9.77 -4.70 -10.91
C ARG A 294 -9.91 -3.20 -10.67
N ASP A 295 -9.58 -2.40 -11.67
CA ASP A 295 -9.82 -0.96 -11.63
C ASP A 295 -11.27 -0.63 -12.05
N LYS A 296 -12.05 -1.61 -12.52
CA LYS A 296 -13.47 -1.39 -12.83
C LYS A 296 -14.27 -1.16 -11.55
N GLY A 297 -15.18 -0.18 -11.62
CA GLY A 297 -16.21 0.01 -10.60
C GLY A 297 -15.85 1.05 -9.55
N LEU A 298 -14.88 1.93 -9.82
CA LEU A 298 -14.68 3.12 -9.01
C LEU A 298 -16.02 3.83 -8.79
N GLU A 299 -16.28 4.16 -7.53
CA GLU A 299 -17.42 4.98 -7.15
C GLU A 299 -17.26 6.37 -7.74
N ASP A 300 -18.26 6.78 -8.54
CA ASP A 300 -18.38 8.12 -9.12
C ASP A 300 -17.10 8.59 -9.84
N PRO A 301 -16.73 7.96 -10.97
CA PRO A 301 -15.61 8.44 -11.76
C PRO A 301 -15.94 9.82 -12.35
N GLY A 302 -15.17 10.84 -11.98
CA GLY A 302 -15.45 12.26 -12.22
C GLY A 302 -16.13 12.98 -11.04
N GLY A 303 -16.57 12.20 -10.05
CA GLY A 303 -17.16 12.64 -8.81
C GLY A 303 -16.23 13.47 -7.95
N ARG A 304 -16.81 14.41 -7.21
CA ARG A 304 -16.09 15.21 -6.21
C ARG A 304 -16.18 14.52 -4.86
N VAL A 305 -15.05 14.11 -4.33
CA VAL A 305 -14.94 13.57 -2.97
C VAL A 305 -14.20 14.55 -2.09
N VAL A 306 -14.54 14.55 -0.81
CA VAL A 306 -13.86 15.34 0.20
C VAL A 306 -13.11 14.34 1.07
N ASP A 307 -11.81 14.53 1.25
CA ASP A 307 -11.05 13.75 2.24
C ASP A 307 -11.43 14.17 3.67
N GLU A 308 -10.85 13.48 4.66
CA GLU A 308 -11.11 13.76 6.06
C GLU A 308 -10.61 15.16 6.47
N GLU A 309 -9.62 15.67 5.74
CA GLU A 309 -9.04 16.99 5.90
C GLU A 309 -9.81 18.12 5.20
N GLY A 310 -10.90 17.82 4.49
CA GLY A 310 -11.73 18.79 3.79
C GLY A 310 -11.27 19.15 2.36
N THR A 311 -10.21 18.51 1.87
CA THR A 311 -9.67 18.71 0.52
C THR A 311 -10.53 17.99 -0.51
N LYS A 312 -10.79 18.66 -1.63
CA LYS A 312 -11.65 18.14 -2.69
C LYS A 312 -10.82 17.46 -3.78
N PHE A 313 -11.23 16.24 -4.14
CA PHE A 313 -10.62 15.47 -5.21
C PHE A 313 -11.64 15.02 -6.24
N ARG A 314 -11.15 14.84 -7.45
CA ARG A 314 -11.79 14.08 -8.51
C ARG A 314 -11.10 12.75 -8.64
N ARG A 315 -11.90 11.69 -8.52
CA ARG A 315 -11.45 10.35 -8.84
C ARG A 315 -11.65 10.08 -10.32
N GLY A 316 -10.73 9.35 -10.92
CA GLY A 316 -10.82 9.01 -12.33
C GLY A 316 -9.63 8.21 -12.80
N TYR A 317 -9.67 7.86 -14.08
CA TYR A 317 -8.69 7.01 -14.72
C TYR A 317 -7.67 7.86 -15.48
N GLY A 318 -6.41 7.43 -15.46
CA GLY A 318 -5.34 8.12 -16.15
C GLY A 318 -3.98 7.76 -15.56
N VAL A 319 -3.01 8.62 -15.80
CA VAL A 319 -1.67 8.43 -15.25
C VAL A 319 -1.69 8.77 -13.76
N ARG A 320 -1.15 7.87 -12.94
CA ARG A 320 -1.03 8.03 -11.49
C ARG A 320 0.45 8.21 -11.15
N ILE A 321 0.74 9.10 -10.21
CA ILE A 321 2.10 9.35 -9.73
C ILE A 321 2.13 9.04 -8.25
N LEU A 322 2.99 8.11 -7.82
CA LEU A 322 3.06 7.65 -6.45
C LEU A 322 4.47 7.85 -5.89
N ARG A 323 4.60 7.88 -4.57
CA ARG A 323 5.89 7.78 -3.87
C ARG A 323 5.73 7.07 -2.54
N TYR A 324 6.84 6.56 -2.01
CA TYR A 324 6.89 6.17 -0.59
C TYR A 324 6.99 7.42 0.30
N ILE A 325 6.49 7.29 1.53
CA ILE A 325 6.50 8.36 2.52
C ILE A 325 7.11 7.89 3.85
N GLY A 326 7.76 8.84 4.54
CA GLY A 326 8.47 8.57 5.79
C GLY A 326 9.56 7.51 5.64
N LYS A 327 9.75 6.70 6.68
CA LYS A 327 10.72 5.59 6.71
C LYS A 327 10.08 4.22 6.42
N GLY A 328 8.80 4.20 6.04
CA GLY A 328 7.98 2.99 6.06
C GLY A 328 7.73 2.37 4.69
N THR A 329 6.75 1.48 4.67
CA THR A 329 6.25 0.75 3.50
C THR A 329 4.95 1.36 2.94
N SER A 330 4.55 2.52 3.46
CA SER A 330 3.37 3.28 3.05
C SER A 330 3.64 4.08 1.78
N THR A 331 2.67 4.07 0.88
CA THR A 331 2.72 4.81 -0.39
C THR A 331 1.72 5.96 -0.36
N THR A 332 1.98 7.02 -1.10
CA THR A 332 1.00 8.07 -1.34
C THR A 332 0.85 8.32 -2.83
N LEU A 333 -0.39 8.51 -3.27
CA LEU A 333 -0.72 9.10 -4.56
C LEU A 333 -0.44 10.60 -4.52
N VAL A 334 0.15 11.14 -5.58
CA VAL A 334 0.46 12.55 -5.78
C VAL A 334 -0.57 13.14 -6.74
N PRO A 335 -1.57 13.89 -6.23
CA PRO A 335 -2.63 14.45 -7.06
C PRO A 335 -2.14 15.68 -7.83
N THR A 336 -2.95 16.13 -8.79
CA THR A 336 -2.68 17.39 -9.50
C THR A 336 -2.77 18.61 -8.57
N ALA A 337 -2.35 19.77 -9.09
CA ALA A 337 -2.65 21.05 -8.44
C ALA A 337 -4.17 21.25 -8.42
N ALA A 338 -4.67 21.94 -7.39
CA ALA A 338 -6.08 22.29 -7.36
C ALA A 338 -6.43 23.16 -8.57
N GLY A 339 -7.46 22.77 -9.32
CA GLY A 339 -8.00 23.56 -10.42
C GLY A 339 -8.65 24.85 -9.91
N ARG A 340 -9.20 25.65 -10.83
CA ARG A 340 -9.91 26.91 -10.49
C ARG A 340 -11.11 26.71 -9.57
N ASP A 341 -11.65 25.49 -9.53
CA ASP A 341 -12.75 25.10 -8.65
C ASP A 341 -12.28 24.54 -7.30
N GLY A 342 -10.98 24.60 -7.02
CA GLY A 342 -10.39 24.11 -5.77
C GLY A 342 -10.30 22.59 -5.69
N VAL A 343 -10.52 21.87 -6.79
CA VAL A 343 -10.53 20.40 -6.82
C VAL A 343 -9.25 19.89 -7.48
N ARG A 344 -8.60 18.91 -6.85
CA ARG A 344 -7.43 18.20 -7.38
C ARG A 344 -7.87 16.93 -8.09
N ASN A 345 -7.12 16.42 -9.05
CA ASN A 345 -7.38 15.12 -9.67
C ASN A 345 -6.43 14.07 -9.08
N GLU A 346 -6.94 12.87 -8.81
CA GLU A 346 -6.14 11.69 -8.43
C GLU A 346 -5.39 11.08 -9.63
N TYR A 347 -5.54 11.67 -10.82
CA TYR A 347 -4.95 11.21 -12.07
C TYR A 347 -4.49 12.40 -12.90
N TRP A 348 -3.54 12.14 -13.79
CA TRP A 348 -2.96 13.09 -14.74
C TRP A 348 -3.42 12.73 -16.16
N SER A 349 -3.91 13.73 -16.88
CA SER A 349 -4.49 13.65 -18.22
C SER A 349 -3.48 14.09 -19.29
N PRO A 350 -3.70 13.74 -20.58
CA PRO A 350 -2.87 14.26 -21.68
C PRO A 350 -2.72 15.78 -21.65
N GLY A 351 -1.48 16.25 -21.81
CA GLY A 351 -1.09 17.66 -21.73
C GLY A 351 -0.78 18.17 -20.31
N GLU A 352 -1.09 17.40 -19.26
CA GLU A 352 -0.70 17.73 -17.89
C GLU A 352 0.72 17.25 -17.58
N ALA A 353 1.39 17.95 -16.67
CA ALA A 353 2.72 17.58 -16.23
C ALA A 353 2.93 17.79 -14.75
N PHE A 354 3.44 16.75 -14.11
CA PHE A 354 3.95 16.80 -12.75
C PHE A 354 5.37 17.35 -12.73
N GLN A 355 5.66 18.15 -11.72
CA GLN A 355 7.01 18.60 -11.41
C GLN A 355 7.22 18.54 -9.91
N THR A 356 8.32 17.93 -9.49
CA THR A 356 8.73 17.89 -8.08
C THR A 356 8.96 19.28 -7.53
N ALA A 357 8.81 19.48 -6.22
CA ALA A 357 8.94 20.80 -5.58
C ALA A 357 10.28 21.51 -5.91
N GLY A 358 11.38 20.76 -6.03
CA GLY A 358 12.70 21.29 -6.37
C GLY A 358 12.95 21.47 -7.88
N GLY A 359 11.97 21.13 -8.72
CA GLY A 359 12.09 21.19 -10.19
C GLY A 359 13.01 20.14 -10.81
N GLY A 360 13.57 19.22 -10.03
CA GLY A 360 14.58 18.26 -10.50
C GLY A 360 14.02 17.11 -11.33
N LEU A 361 12.75 16.75 -11.17
CA LEU A 361 12.05 15.78 -12.01
C LEU A 361 10.76 16.39 -12.58
N ARG A 362 10.50 16.12 -13.87
CA ARG A 362 9.26 16.41 -14.57
C ARG A 362 8.73 15.15 -15.27
N VAL A 363 7.44 14.90 -15.13
CA VAL A 363 6.71 13.83 -15.82
C VAL A 363 5.54 14.47 -16.56
N GLU A 364 5.58 14.45 -17.88
CA GLU A 364 4.52 14.96 -18.76
C GLU A 364 3.75 13.80 -19.38
N VAL A 365 2.42 13.87 -19.34
CA VAL A 365 1.55 12.92 -20.03
C VAL A 365 1.33 13.42 -21.45
N VAL A 366 2.05 12.84 -22.42
CA VAL A 366 1.96 13.24 -23.82
C VAL A 366 0.63 12.80 -24.44
N GLY A 367 0.18 11.59 -24.11
CA GLY A 367 -1.06 11.05 -24.64
C GLY A 367 -1.48 9.77 -23.93
N ILE A 368 -2.77 9.46 -23.97
CA ILE A 368 -3.34 8.20 -23.50
C ILE A 368 -4.22 7.67 -24.63
N ASP A 369 -3.87 6.51 -25.18
CA ASP A 369 -4.60 5.86 -26.27
C ASP A 369 -4.41 4.34 -26.21
N GLY A 370 -5.41 3.58 -26.66
CA GLY A 370 -5.31 2.12 -26.81
C GLY A 370 -4.96 1.36 -25.53
N GLY A 371 -5.14 1.99 -24.35
CA GLY A 371 -4.73 1.41 -23.08
C GLY A 371 -3.29 1.61 -22.66
N GLN A 372 -2.62 2.53 -23.32
CA GLN A 372 -1.26 2.91 -23.04
C GLN A 372 -1.19 4.41 -22.76
N ALA A 373 -0.21 4.82 -21.97
CA ALA A 373 0.13 6.21 -21.73
C ALA A 373 1.53 6.45 -22.29
N THR A 374 1.67 7.46 -23.14
CA THR A 374 2.97 7.97 -23.57
C THR A 374 3.37 9.10 -22.65
N LEU A 375 4.53 8.96 -22.02
CA LEU A 375 5.09 9.87 -21.04
C LEU A 375 6.35 10.50 -21.61
N ARG A 376 6.60 11.77 -21.29
CA ARG A 376 7.93 12.38 -21.39
C ARG A 376 8.44 12.65 -20.01
N ILE A 377 9.59 12.08 -19.68
CA ILE A 377 10.19 12.16 -18.35
C ILE A 377 11.52 12.83 -18.49
N SER A 378 11.67 13.98 -17.84
CA SER A 378 12.90 14.75 -17.86
C SER A 378 13.39 15.06 -16.45
N THR A 379 14.71 15.13 -16.31
CA THR A 379 15.38 15.49 -15.06
C THR A 379 16.27 16.69 -15.30
N ALA A 380 16.38 17.57 -14.31
CA ALA A 380 17.24 18.73 -14.42
C ALA A 380 18.69 18.29 -14.68
N GLY A 381 19.34 18.93 -15.66
CA GLY A 381 20.78 18.80 -15.84
C GLY A 381 21.47 19.26 -14.57
N GLY A 382 22.55 18.58 -14.17
CA GLY A 382 23.31 18.89 -12.97
C GLY A 382 24.05 20.21 -13.09
N ALA A 383 23.35 21.34 -13.23
CA ALA A 383 23.87 22.62 -12.82
C ALA A 383 23.96 22.51 -11.29
N GLY A 384 25.19 22.32 -10.79
CA GLY A 384 25.47 22.10 -9.38
C GLY A 384 24.57 22.99 -8.54
N HIS A 385 23.79 22.39 -7.65
CA HIS A 385 23.08 23.16 -6.63
C HIS A 385 24.07 24.18 -6.09
N PRO A 386 23.74 25.49 -6.08
CA PRO A 386 24.57 26.44 -5.37
C PRO A 386 24.67 25.89 -3.97
N SER A 387 25.86 25.41 -3.61
CA SER A 387 26.13 24.92 -2.27
C SER A 387 25.61 26.01 -1.35
N ARG A 388 24.55 25.72 -0.58
CA ARG A 388 24.08 26.66 0.43
C ARG A 388 25.30 26.96 1.28
N THR A 389 25.86 28.15 1.13
CA THR A 389 26.89 28.65 2.03
C THR A 389 26.31 28.45 3.42
N PRO A 390 26.98 27.74 4.34
CA PRO A 390 26.51 27.61 5.70
C PRO A 390 26.19 29.01 6.18
N ALA A 391 24.94 29.24 6.62
CA ALA A 391 24.59 30.50 7.25
C ALA A 391 25.61 30.70 8.37
N ALA A 392 26.36 31.81 8.31
CA ALA A 392 27.30 32.17 9.35
C ALA A 392 26.56 32.09 10.68
N SER A 393 27.08 31.25 11.59
CA SER A 393 26.56 31.10 12.93
C SER A 393 26.45 32.48 13.57
N ALA A 394 25.23 32.99 13.70
CA ALA A 394 24.98 34.21 14.41
C ALA A 394 25.34 33.95 15.88
N ALA A 395 26.28 34.74 16.38
CA ALA A 395 26.72 34.71 17.76
C ALA A 395 25.52 34.81 18.71
N ALA A 396 25.45 33.88 19.65
CA ALA A 396 24.45 33.85 20.71
C ALA A 396 24.56 35.11 21.59
N PRO A 397 23.45 35.81 21.88
CA PRO A 397 23.39 36.73 22.99
C PRO A 397 22.95 36.01 24.27
N GLY A 398 23.74 36.17 25.32
CA GLY A 398 23.24 36.37 26.68
C GLY A 398 22.79 35.12 27.45
N THR A 399 23.68 34.67 28.32
CA THR A 399 23.42 33.82 29.49
C THR A 399 22.27 34.32 30.35
N PRO A 400 21.33 33.47 30.78
CA PRO A 400 20.65 33.62 32.06
C PRO A 400 21.09 32.57 33.06
N THR A 401 21.19 33.05 34.29
CA THR A 401 21.71 32.46 35.51
C THR A 401 20.99 31.17 35.91
N ALA A 402 21.77 30.20 36.38
CA ALA A 402 21.31 28.93 36.92
C ALA A 402 20.52 29.10 38.23
N SER A 403 19.43 28.35 38.37
CA SER A 403 18.89 27.92 39.67
C SER A 403 18.80 26.40 39.67
N ALA A 404 19.59 25.80 40.54
CA ALA A 404 19.64 24.38 40.82
C ALA A 404 18.41 23.93 41.61
N VAL A 405 17.78 22.83 41.20
CA VAL A 405 16.97 21.99 42.10
C VAL A 405 17.40 20.55 41.89
N ALA A 406 17.68 19.91 43.02
CA ALA A 406 18.37 18.64 43.17
C ALA A 406 17.58 17.43 42.66
N SER A 407 18.31 16.47 42.09
CA SER A 407 17.93 15.07 42.05
C SER A 407 17.97 14.44 43.45
N PRO A 408 17.21 13.35 43.65
CA PRO A 408 17.75 12.23 44.41
C PRO A 408 17.88 10.97 43.53
N SER A 409 19.07 10.38 43.63
CA SER A 409 19.41 9.03 43.17
C SER A 409 19.07 8.00 44.27
N GLY A 410 18.81 6.76 43.87
CA GLY A 410 18.79 5.56 44.74
C GLY A 410 18.32 4.31 43.96
N ILE A 411 19.23 3.48 43.42
CA ILE A 411 19.68 2.14 43.95
C ILE A 411 18.51 1.13 44.01
N GLY A 412 18.51 -0.08 43.42
CA GLY A 412 19.58 -0.99 42.98
C GLY A 412 18.99 -2.28 42.35
N PRO A 413 19.70 -3.45 42.35
CA PRO A 413 19.83 -4.37 41.19
C PRO A 413 19.07 -5.71 41.25
N GLY A 414 19.01 -6.42 40.11
CA GLY A 414 18.54 -7.82 39.94
C GLY A 414 17.28 -7.89 39.05
N GLU A 415 17.08 -8.76 38.06
CA GLU A 415 17.71 -10.02 37.68
C GLU A 415 17.55 -10.23 36.15
N ASP A 416 18.41 -11.08 35.62
CA ASP A 416 18.58 -11.50 34.24
C ASP A 416 17.66 -12.71 33.95
N ALA A 417 16.79 -12.64 32.93
CA ALA A 417 16.11 -13.80 32.31
C ALA A 417 15.40 -13.44 30.98
N SER A 418 16.09 -13.66 29.87
CA SER A 418 15.63 -14.33 28.62
C SER A 418 14.25 -14.01 27.99
N ASP A 419 14.27 -13.36 26.81
CA ASP A 419 13.93 -13.90 25.46
C ASP A 419 13.35 -12.81 24.52
N PRO A 420 14.00 -12.45 23.38
CA PRO A 420 13.53 -11.42 22.45
C PRO A 420 12.86 -12.04 21.21
N ALA A 421 11.53 -12.08 21.21
CA ALA A 421 10.72 -12.09 20.00
C ALA A 421 9.68 -10.96 20.11
N ASP A 422 9.46 -10.24 19.01
CA ASP A 422 8.53 -9.10 18.88
C ASP A 422 8.99 -7.74 19.42
N THR A 423 10.03 -7.18 18.81
CA THR A 423 10.08 -5.72 18.65
C THR A 423 9.18 -5.32 17.49
N PHE A 424 7.93 -4.98 17.80
CA PHE A 424 7.03 -4.25 16.91
C PHE A 424 7.71 -2.95 16.47
N ILE A 425 7.77 -2.67 15.16
CA ILE A 425 7.90 -1.29 14.71
C ILE A 425 6.54 -0.67 15.01
N ALA A 426 6.47 0.11 16.08
CA ALA A 426 5.33 0.98 16.32
C ALA A 426 5.22 1.96 15.15
N ASP A 427 4.17 1.82 14.35
CA ASP A 427 3.71 2.88 13.46
C ASP A 427 3.19 4.02 14.36
N PRO A 428 3.70 5.27 14.26
CA PRO A 428 3.37 6.35 15.19
C PRO A 428 1.92 6.90 15.10
N ALA A 429 0.97 6.19 14.50
CA ALA A 429 -0.41 6.62 14.39
C ALA A 429 -1.40 5.55 14.90
N THR A 430 -1.55 5.45 16.22
CA THR A 430 -2.80 4.97 16.80
C THR A 430 -3.82 6.11 16.69
N SER A 431 -4.81 6.01 15.81
CA SER A 431 -5.91 6.99 15.76
C SER A 431 -6.91 6.74 16.90
N ASP A 432 -7.07 7.76 17.74
CA ASP A 432 -8.27 7.94 18.56
C ASP A 432 -9.44 8.24 17.62
N ASP A 433 -10.18 7.21 17.19
CA ASP A 433 -11.40 7.36 16.39
C ASP A 433 -12.65 6.99 17.21
N THR A 434 -13.10 7.91 18.07
CA THR A 434 -14.50 7.94 18.53
C THR A 434 -15.29 8.88 17.63
N ALA A 435 -15.92 8.35 16.58
CA ALA A 435 -16.93 9.08 15.82
C ALA A 435 -18.25 9.10 16.60
N ALA A 436 -18.66 10.29 17.02
CA ALA A 436 -19.95 10.55 17.66
C ALA A 436 -21.10 10.26 16.68
N ALA A 437 -21.90 9.22 16.98
CA ALA A 437 -23.16 8.95 16.30
C ALA A 437 -24.24 9.93 16.79
N GLY A 438 -24.56 10.95 15.99
CA GLY A 438 -25.77 11.75 16.16
C GLY A 438 -27.00 11.00 15.64
N GLN A 439 -27.85 10.51 16.54
CA GLN A 439 -29.18 9.99 16.21
C GLN A 439 -30.16 11.12 15.87
N PRO A 440 -30.97 11.01 14.80
CA PRO A 440 -32.23 11.71 14.71
C PRO A 440 -33.35 10.88 15.36
N THR A 441 -34.00 11.48 16.36
CA THR A 441 -35.26 11.00 16.94
C THR A 441 -36.38 11.07 15.91
N ALA A 442 -36.97 9.93 15.53
CA ALA A 442 -38.27 9.87 14.87
C ALA A 442 -39.18 8.94 15.66
N ALA A 443 -40.35 9.47 16.00
CA ALA A 443 -41.34 8.91 16.89
C ALA A 443 -41.97 7.62 16.35
N ALA A 444 -42.24 6.71 17.28
CA ALA A 444 -43.00 5.50 17.08
C ALA A 444 -44.49 5.78 16.81
N THR A 445 -45.05 5.10 15.82
CA THR A 445 -46.44 4.62 15.85
C THR A 445 -46.44 3.17 15.40
N GLY A 446 -46.97 2.30 16.26
CA GLY A 446 -46.95 0.86 16.08
C GLY A 446 -48.07 0.34 15.20
N ALA A 447 -47.89 -0.88 14.70
CA ALA A 447 -48.94 -1.88 14.59
C ALA A 447 -48.30 -3.25 14.38
N ALA A 448 -48.91 -4.25 15.01
CA ALA A 448 -48.40 -5.59 15.21
C ALA A 448 -48.54 -6.50 13.98
N ALA A 449 -47.65 -7.51 13.97
CA ALA A 449 -47.83 -8.90 13.56
C ALA A 449 -48.75 -9.26 12.37
N SER A 450 -48.22 -10.00 11.39
CA SER A 450 -48.51 -11.44 11.18
C SER A 450 -48.32 -11.86 9.72
N GLY A 451 -47.75 -13.06 9.53
CA GLY A 451 -48.22 -14.00 8.50
C GLY A 451 -47.64 -13.86 7.09
N LEU A 452 -46.53 -14.56 6.82
CA LEU A 452 -46.17 -14.97 5.46
C LEU A 452 -46.79 -16.34 5.19
N ALA A 453 -47.91 -16.38 4.48
CA ALA A 453 -48.48 -17.58 3.89
C ALA A 453 -48.94 -17.31 2.45
N LYS A 454 -48.71 -18.32 1.61
CA LYS A 454 -48.93 -18.44 0.17
C LYS A 454 -50.37 -18.15 -0.28
N THR A 455 -50.51 -17.52 -1.45
CA THR A 455 -51.40 -17.81 -2.61
C THR A 455 -51.21 -16.63 -3.61
N GLY A 456 -51.05 -16.75 -4.93
CA GLY A 456 -51.70 -17.61 -5.91
C GLY A 456 -52.80 -16.81 -6.65
N ALA A 457 -52.71 -16.73 -7.99
CA ALA A 457 -53.63 -16.12 -8.99
C ALA A 457 -53.51 -14.58 -9.15
N ASP A 458 -52.96 -14.04 -10.26
CA ASP A 458 -53.41 -13.99 -11.67
C ASP A 458 -54.11 -12.65 -12.00
N LEU A 459 -53.51 -11.88 -12.91
CA LEU A 459 -54.21 -11.13 -13.95
C LEU A 459 -53.23 -10.66 -15.03
N SER A 460 -53.44 -11.25 -16.20
CA SER A 460 -52.79 -11.10 -17.50
C SER A 460 -53.16 -9.81 -18.24
N VAL A 461 -52.22 -9.20 -18.96
CA VAL A 461 -52.44 -8.65 -20.31
C VAL A 461 -51.18 -8.92 -21.14
N GLY A 462 -51.35 -9.64 -22.24
CA GLY A 462 -50.26 -10.22 -23.02
C GLY A 462 -49.70 -9.35 -24.14
N VAL A 463 -48.58 -9.83 -24.69
CA VAL A 463 -48.24 -9.73 -26.12
C VAL A 463 -47.67 -11.09 -26.52
N VAL A 464 -48.31 -11.68 -27.52
CA VAL A 464 -47.96 -12.95 -28.15
C VAL A 464 -46.71 -12.75 -29.01
N GLY A 465 -45.63 -13.45 -28.67
CA GLY A 465 -44.47 -13.67 -29.53
C GLY A 465 -44.27 -15.16 -29.73
N ILE A 466 -44.73 -15.69 -30.87
CA ILE A 466 -44.49 -17.06 -31.30
C ILE A 466 -43.01 -17.20 -31.64
N VAL A 467 -42.27 -18.02 -30.89
CA VAL A 467 -40.98 -18.59 -31.31
C VAL A 467 -41.06 -20.10 -31.15
N LEU A 468 -40.93 -20.79 -32.28
CA LEU A 468 -40.81 -22.24 -32.39
C LEU A 468 -39.64 -22.76 -31.55
N VAL A 469 -39.93 -23.67 -30.62
CA VAL A 469 -38.95 -24.42 -29.85
C VAL A 469 -38.40 -25.55 -30.71
N GLY A 470 -37.18 -25.37 -31.21
CA GLY A 470 -36.30 -26.46 -31.60
C GLY A 470 -35.58 -27.00 -30.37
N VAL A 471 -35.75 -28.29 -30.09
CA VAL A 471 -35.07 -29.01 -29.01
C VAL A 471 -33.57 -29.03 -29.29
N GLY A 472 -32.79 -28.37 -28.45
CA GLY A 472 -31.33 -28.40 -28.46
C GLY A 472 -30.77 -28.07 -27.09
N ALA A 473 -30.17 -29.06 -26.44
CA ALA A 473 -29.48 -28.91 -25.17
C ALA A 473 -28.28 -27.96 -25.33
N GLY A 474 -28.44 -26.70 -24.92
CA GLY A 474 -27.38 -25.71 -24.84
C GLY A 474 -26.81 -25.63 -23.44
N VAL A 475 -25.71 -26.35 -23.21
CA VAL A 475 -24.81 -26.14 -22.07
C VAL A 475 -24.20 -24.75 -22.21
N PHE A 476 -24.57 -23.81 -21.35
CA PHE A 476 -23.83 -22.56 -21.19
C PHE A 476 -22.55 -22.83 -20.40
N LEU A 477 -21.48 -23.16 -21.14
CA LEU A 477 -20.11 -23.12 -20.64
C LEU A 477 -19.66 -21.65 -20.63
N VAL A 478 -19.59 -21.05 -19.45
CA VAL A 478 -18.77 -19.86 -19.24
C VAL A 478 -17.31 -20.32 -19.24
N VAL A 479 -16.70 -20.33 -20.43
CA VAL A 479 -15.25 -20.54 -20.57
C VAL A 479 -14.56 -19.23 -20.21
N ARG A 480 -14.04 -19.13 -18.99
CA ARG A 480 -12.96 -18.19 -18.68
C ARG A 480 -11.70 -18.73 -19.35
N ASN A 481 -11.20 -18.02 -20.35
CA ASN A 481 -9.96 -18.34 -21.06
C ASN A 481 -8.76 -18.19 -20.10
N ARG A 482 -8.48 -19.21 -19.28
CA ARG A 482 -7.13 -19.40 -18.74
C ARG A 482 -6.27 -19.95 -19.88
N ARG A 483 -5.52 -19.08 -20.55
CA ARG A 483 -4.47 -19.52 -21.48
C ARG A 483 -3.42 -20.29 -20.68
N PRO A 484 -3.01 -21.49 -21.12
CA PRO A 484 -1.91 -22.20 -20.48
C PRO A 484 -0.62 -21.41 -20.64
N GLN A 485 0.09 -21.20 -19.53
CA GLN A 485 1.47 -20.70 -19.52
C GLN A 485 2.33 -21.57 -20.43
N SER A 486 2.78 -21.01 -21.55
CA SER A 486 3.82 -21.63 -22.36
C SER A 486 5.15 -21.47 -21.63
N ARG A 487 5.62 -22.55 -21.00
CA ARG A 487 7.01 -22.65 -20.53
C ARG A 487 7.93 -22.63 -21.74
N HIS A 488 8.57 -21.50 -22.01
CA HIS A 488 9.79 -21.49 -22.81
C HIS A 488 10.92 -22.13 -21.99
N ARG A 489 11.27 -23.37 -22.33
CA ARG A 489 12.60 -23.91 -22.03
C ARG A 489 13.61 -23.17 -22.91
N ARG A 490 14.59 -22.52 -22.30
CA ARG A 490 15.95 -22.45 -22.84
C ARG A 490 16.78 -23.48 -22.12
#